data_AF-A0A821MQ01-F1
#
_entry.id   AF-A0A821MQ01-F1
#
_cell.length_a   1.000
_cell.length_b   1.000
_cell.length_c   1.000
_cell.angle_alpha   90.00
_cell.angle_beta   90.00
_cell.angle_gamma   90.00
#
_symmetry.space_group_name_H-M   'P 1'
#
loop_
_entity.id
_entity.type
_entity.pdbx_description
1 polymer ?
#
loop_
_entity_poly.entity_id
_entity_poly.type
_entity_poly.pdbx_seq_one_letter_code
_entity_poly.pdbx_strand_id
1 'polypeptide(L)' 'EGQIGTPERSLSTNVAQTYEAYWKIKLVQQLLCYYYKSKDKCILSDLMNETGMTIDDIIDTLQNLGILTMKSNE' A
#
# COMPACT_ATOMS: atom_id res chain seq x y z
N GLU A 1 13.11 -16.25 -3.74
CA GLU A 1 11.92 -15.94 -2.92
C GLU A 1 11.71 -14.42 -2.87
N GLY A 2 11.43 -13.80 -4.02
CA GLY A 2 11.46 -12.35 -4.17
C GLY A 2 10.63 -11.85 -5.35
N GLN A 3 9.60 -12.61 -5.73
CA GLN A 3 8.63 -12.14 -6.71
C GLN A 3 7.56 -11.35 -5.95
N ILE A 4 7.58 -10.03 -6.15
CA ILE A 4 6.44 -9.17 -5.90
C ILE A 4 5.29 -9.75 -6.72
N GLY A 5 4.24 -10.23 -6.05
CA GLY A 5 3.17 -10.99 -6.68
C GLY A 5 1.82 -10.54 -6.18
N THR A 6 1.09 -9.83 -7.04
CA THR A 6 -0.36 -9.68 -6.92
C THR A 6 -1.00 -11.04 -7.20
N PRO A 7 -1.92 -11.54 -6.35
CA PRO A 7 -2.48 -12.88 -6.52
C PRO A 7 -3.17 -13.04 -7.89
N GLU A 8 -3.00 -14.22 -8.52
CA GLU A 8 -3.56 -14.52 -9.83
C GLU A 8 -5.08 -14.30 -9.87
N ARG A 9 -5.52 -13.69 -10.98
CA ARG A 9 -6.81 -13.02 -11.17
C ARG A 9 -7.99 -14.00 -11.30
N SER A 10 -8.32 -14.71 -10.21
CA SER A 10 -9.62 -15.36 -9.99
C SER A 10 -9.86 -15.56 -8.48
N LEU A 11 -9.73 -14.50 -7.70
CA LEU A 11 -10.03 -14.54 -6.28
C LEU A 11 -11.55 -14.58 -6.09
N SER A 12 -12.05 -15.59 -5.38
CA SER A 12 -13.42 -15.54 -4.86
C SER A 12 -13.57 -14.26 -4.04
N THR A 13 -14.73 -13.60 -4.15
CA THR A 13 -15.01 -12.26 -3.57
C THR A 13 -14.56 -12.12 -2.11
N ASN A 14 -14.68 -13.19 -1.33
CA ASN A 14 -14.30 -13.22 0.09
C ASN A 14 -12.77 -13.19 0.31
N VAL A 15 -12.00 -13.79 -0.60
CA VAL A 15 -10.54 -13.79 -0.51
C VAL A 15 -10.00 -12.43 -0.93
N ALA A 16 -10.57 -11.81 -1.97
CA ALA A 16 -10.22 -10.45 -2.38
C ALA A 16 -10.41 -9.42 -1.24
N GLN A 17 -11.51 -9.52 -0.49
CA GLN A 17 -11.76 -8.66 0.68
C GLN A 17 -10.72 -8.87 1.80
N THR A 18 -10.25 -10.11 1.97
CA THR A 18 -9.22 -10.43 2.96
C THR A 18 -7.87 -9.84 2.55
N TYR A 19 -7.50 -9.90 1.27
CA TYR A 19 -6.30 -9.26 0.73
C TYR A 19 -6.35 -7.74 0.87
N GLU A 20 -7.48 -7.12 0.53
CA GLU A 20 -7.67 -5.68 0.67
C GLU A 20 -7.54 -5.23 2.14
N ALA A 21 -8.14 -5.96 3.07
CA ALA A 21 -8.01 -5.69 4.51
C ALA A 21 -6.56 -5.86 5.00
N TYR A 22 -5.87 -6.91 4.54
CA TYR A 22 -4.47 -7.15 4.88
C TYR A 22 -3.57 -6.00 4.39
N TRP A 23 -3.74 -5.56 3.13
CA TRP A 23 -2.97 -4.45 2.55
C TRP A 23 -3.23 -3.13 3.27
N LYS A 24 -4.49 -2.82 3.60
CA LYS A 24 -4.83 -1.64 4.42
C LYS A 24 -4.07 -1.64 5.75
N ILE A 25 -4.11 -2.75 6.49
CA ILE A 25 -3.42 -2.87 7.79
C ILE A 25 -1.91 -2.71 7.62
N LYS A 26 -1.32 -3.42 6.66
CA LYS A 26 0.14 -3.39 6.42
C LYS A 26 0.63 -1.99 6.04
N LEU A 27 -0.13 -1.29 5.20
CA LEU A 27 0.22 0.04 4.72
C LEU A 27 0.10 1.09 5.83
N VAL A 28 -0.95 1.03 6.65
CA VAL A 28 -1.10 1.91 7.82
C VAL A 28 0.01 1.66 8.86
N GLN A 29 0.36 0.40 9.12
CA GLN A 29 1.48 0.06 10.00
C GLN A 29 2.80 0.65 9.52
N GLN A 30 3.05 0.62 8.20
CA GLN A 30 4.26 1.19 7.64
C GLN A 30 4.30 2.72 7.73
N LEU A 31 3.17 3.38 7.49
CA LEU A 31 3.04 4.83 7.68
C LEU A 31 3.26 5.24 9.15
N LEU A 32 2.75 4.47 10.11
CA LEU A 32 3.03 4.67 11.53
C LEU A 32 4.52 4.51 11.86
N CYS A 33 5.19 3.51 11.28
CA CYS A 33 6.63 3.32 11.45
C CYS A 33 7.42 4.55 10.98
N TYR A 34 7.05 5.13 9.84
CA TYR A 34 7.66 6.37 9.35
C TYR A 34 7.40 7.56 10.27
N TYR A 35 6.18 7.69 10.78
CA TYR A 35 5.84 8.72 11.76
C TYR A 35 6.75 8.64 13.00
N TYR A 36 6.91 7.45 13.59
CA TYR A 36 7.79 7.25 14.75
C TYR A 36 9.28 7.45 14.45
N LYS A 37 9.70 7.28 13.20
CA LYS A 37 11.07 7.53 12.75
C LYS A 37 11.30 8.99 12.29
N SER A 38 10.31 9.86 12.39
CA SER A 38 10.36 11.23 11.85
C SER A 38 10.77 11.26 10.36
N LYS A 39 10.24 10.31 9.57
CA LYS A 39 10.42 10.26 8.12
C LYS A 39 9.25 10.99 7.46
N ASP A 40 9.42 12.27 7.19
CA ASP A 40 8.36 13.16 6.69
C ASP A 40 8.00 12.93 5.22
N LYS A 41 8.90 12.26 4.48
CA LYS A 41 8.76 11.99 3.04
C LYS A 41 9.12 10.55 2.74
N CYS A 42 8.33 9.92 1.87
CA CYS A 42 8.61 8.61 1.33
C CYS A 42 8.26 8.60 -0.16
N ILE A 43 9.04 7.86 -0.94
CA ILE A 43 8.75 7.57 -2.35
C ILE A 43 8.07 6.22 -2.46
N LEU A 44 7.17 6.04 -3.43
CA LEU A 44 6.39 4.80 -3.58
C LEU A 44 7.24 3.53 -3.71
N SER A 45 8.44 3.64 -4.28
CA SER A 45 9.39 2.52 -4.39
C SER A 45 9.90 2.02 -3.03
N ASP A 46 10.03 2.88 -2.02
CA ASP A 46 10.41 2.45 -0.67
C ASP A 46 9.29 1.62 -0.05
N LEU A 47 8.05 2.10 -0.17
CA LEU A 47 6.87 1.36 0.30
C LEU A 47 6.74 0.02 -0.40
N MET A 48 6.95 -0.05 -1.72
CA MET A 48 6.97 -1.31 -2.46
C MET A 48 8.01 -2.28 -1.91
N ASN A 49 9.24 -1.82 -1.67
CA ASN A 49 10.32 -2.67 -1.14
C ASN A 49 10.06 -3.14 0.29
N GLU A 50 9.50 -2.28 1.14
CA GLU A 50 9.27 -2.59 2.55
C GLU A 50 8.00 -3.42 2.80
N THR A 51 6.97 -3.21 1.98
CA THR A 51 5.67 -3.90 2.13
C THR A 51 5.53 -5.10 1.20
N GLY A 52 6.32 -5.20 0.14
CA GLY A 52 6.16 -6.20 -0.92
C GLY A 52 4.89 -6.04 -1.74
N MET A 53 4.17 -4.93 -1.60
CA MET A 53 3.00 -4.58 -2.41
C MET A 53 3.46 -3.97 -3.74
N THR A 54 2.70 -4.16 -4.81
CA THR A 54 2.94 -3.42 -6.05
C THR A 54 2.59 -1.93 -5.87
N ILE A 55 3.14 -1.07 -6.72
CA ILE A 55 2.80 0.36 -6.71
C ILE A 55 1.30 0.57 -6.97
N ASP A 56 0.72 -0.20 -7.88
CA ASP A 56 -0.72 -0.13 -8.18
C ASP A 56 -1.56 -0.49 -6.95
N ASP A 57 -1.25 -1.59 -6.26
CA ASP A 57 -1.94 -2.00 -5.03
C ASP A 57 -1.79 -0.95 -3.91
N ILE A 58 -0.63 -0.30 -3.81
CA ILE A 58 -0.38 0.80 -2.87
C ILE A 58 -1.28 1.99 -3.17
N ILE A 59 -1.36 2.42 -4.44
CA ILE A 59 -2.18 3.56 -4.87
C ILE A 59 -3.66 3.26 -4.62
N ASP A 60 -4.15 2.10 -5.07
CA ASP A 60 -5.54 1.68 -4.87
C ASP A 60 -5.89 1.61 -3.39
N THR A 61 -4.98 1.07 -2.55
CA THR A 61 -5.19 1.01 -1.10
C THR A 61 -5.27 2.40 -0.48
N LEU A 62 -4.38 3.32 -0.85
CA LEU A 62 -4.38 4.71 -0.38
C LEU A 62 -5.64 5.47 -0.81
N GLN A 63 -6.11 5.25 -2.04
CA GLN A 63 -7.35 5.81 -2.57
C GLN A 63 -8.57 5.27 -1.82
N ASN A 64 -8.63 3.94 -1.60
CA ASN A 64 -9.70 3.28 -0.86
C ASN A 64 -9.75 3.70 0.62
N LEU A 65 -8.62 4.12 1.19
CA LEU A 65 -8.56 4.72 2.52
C LEU A 65 -8.99 6.20 2.54
N GLY A 66 -9.12 6.85 1.39
CA GLY A 66 -9.50 8.26 1.28
C GLY A 66 -8.39 9.23 1.72
N ILE A 67 -7.13 8.80 1.70
CA ILE A 67 -5.98 9.59 2.19
C ILE A 67 -5.01 10.05 1.09
N LEU A 68 -5.27 9.66 -0.16
CA LEU A 68 -4.51 10.16 -1.30
C LEU A 68 -5.02 11.55 -1.69
N THR A 69 -4.13 12.55 -1.74
CA THR A 69 -4.43 13.88 -2.26
C THR A 69 -3.40 14.29 -3.30
N MET A 70 -3.86 15.02 -4.32
CA MET A 70 -2.99 15.59 -5.34
C MET A 70 -2.63 17.01 -4.91
N LYS A 71 -1.34 17.26 -4.70
CA LYS A 71 -0.85 18.63 -4.54
C LYS A 71 -0.58 19.20 -5.92
N SER A 72 -1.41 20.15 -6.36
CA SER A 72 -1.09 20.98 -7.51
C SER A 72 0.15 21.82 -7.19
N ASN A 73 1.18 21.74 -8.03
CA ASN A 73 2.26 22.71 -7.99
C ASN A 73 1.75 23.97 -8.71
N GLU A 74 1.07 24.85 -7.98
CA GLU A 74 0.88 26.25 -8.40
C GLU A 74 2.20 27.03 -8.23
#